data_AF-A0A1V6SYH5-F1
#
_entry.id   AF-A0A1V6SYH5-F1
#
_cell.length_a   1.000
_cell.length_b   1.000
_cell.length_c   1.000
_cell.angle_alpha   90.00
_cell.angle_beta   90.00
_cell.angle_gamma   90.00
#
_symmetry.space_group_name_H-M   'P 1'
#
loop_
_entity.id
_entity.type
_entity.pdbx_description
1 polymer ?
#
loop_
_entity_poly.entity_id
_entity_poly.type
_entity_poly.pdbx_seq_one_letter_code
_entity_poly.pdbx_strand_id
1 'polypeptide(L)'
;MDENSPQFQALYNSMLTFVNTCMAGHDPSHNPAHVHRVVALANKILTAERTLHPNTKYNGAVVKLAALLHDIGDRKYLHNLAAETDSDSSTIDPTTMVRHALIQNGASEDIASKVQTIVSHVSYSTEIKDPAVIRRLIDQDGFIELAIVQDADRLDAIGAIGIGRTFTFLGAKGQKFLVNGQWDMNNSIEHFGDKLELLED
;
A
#
# COMPACT_ATOMS: atom_id res chain seq x y z
N MET A 1 -3.12 -11.04 16.91
CA MET A 1 -1.89 -10.44 17.47
C MET A 1 -2.21 -8.99 17.82
N ASP A 2 -1.84 -8.52 19.01
CA ASP A 2 -2.12 -7.14 19.46
C ASP A 2 -1.06 -6.16 18.92
N GLU A 3 -1.46 -5.00 18.43
CA GLU A 3 -0.61 -3.97 17.80
C GLU A 3 0.39 -3.29 18.74
N ASN A 4 0.26 -3.47 20.04
CA ASN A 4 1.17 -2.98 21.07
C ASN A 4 2.02 -4.11 21.67
N SER A 5 1.79 -5.36 21.25
CA SER A 5 2.57 -6.50 21.75
C SER A 5 4.03 -6.45 21.27
N PRO A 6 5.00 -6.93 22.08
CA PRO A 6 6.39 -7.04 21.66
C PRO A 6 6.56 -7.89 20.39
N GLN A 7 5.74 -8.93 20.23
CA GLN A 7 5.75 -9.79 19.05
C GLN A 7 5.36 -9.02 17.79
N PHE A 8 4.33 -8.17 17.88
CA PHE A 8 3.96 -7.30 16.78
C PHE A 8 5.05 -6.29 16.45
N GLN A 9 5.66 -5.65 17.46
CA GLN A 9 6.72 -4.68 17.23
C GLN A 9 7.94 -5.32 16.53
N ALA A 10 8.30 -6.55 16.90
CA ALA A 10 9.35 -7.30 16.23
C ALA A 10 9.00 -7.61 14.77
N LEU A 11 7.79 -8.13 14.52
CA LEU A 11 7.28 -8.39 13.17
C LEU A 11 7.26 -7.11 12.32
N TYR A 12 6.72 -6.02 12.86
CA TYR A 12 6.61 -4.74 12.19
C TYR A 12 7.97 -4.16 11.82
N ASN A 13 8.96 -4.21 12.73
CA ASN A 13 10.32 -3.76 12.45
C ASN A 13 11.03 -4.62 11.39
N SER A 14 10.77 -5.94 11.40
CA SER A 14 11.27 -6.83 10.34
C SER A 14 10.69 -6.45 8.98
N MET A 15 9.37 -6.29 8.91
CA MET A 15 8.68 -5.85 7.69
C MET A 15 9.12 -4.46 7.24
N LEU A 16 9.36 -3.54 8.16
CA LEU A 16 9.86 -2.21 7.83
C LEU A 16 11.25 -2.28 7.18
N THR A 17 12.13 -3.13 7.72
CA THR A 17 13.46 -3.37 7.14
C THR A 17 13.31 -3.96 5.74
N PHE A 18 12.45 -4.96 5.59
CA PHE A 18 12.13 -5.58 4.31
C PHE A 18 11.62 -4.56 3.27
N VAL A 19 10.70 -3.68 3.64
CA VAL A 19 10.19 -2.60 2.78
C VAL A 19 11.30 -1.65 2.35
N ASN A 20 12.10 -1.19 3.31
CA ASN A 20 13.19 -0.26 3.04
C ASN A 20 14.21 -0.87 2.07
N THR A 21 14.56 -2.14 2.23
CA THR A 21 15.43 -2.87 1.31
C THR A 21 14.79 -3.00 -0.07
N CYS A 22 13.52 -3.36 -0.15
CA CYS A 22 12.79 -3.51 -1.41
C CYS A 22 12.69 -2.19 -2.20
N MET A 23 12.53 -1.08 -1.50
CA MET A 23 12.34 0.24 -2.12
C MET A 23 13.65 1.01 -2.33
N ALA A 24 14.81 0.50 -1.90
CA ALA A 24 16.11 1.21 -1.89
C ALA A 24 16.65 1.63 -3.28
N GLY A 25 15.99 1.26 -4.38
CA GLY A 25 16.33 1.67 -5.75
C GLY A 25 15.15 2.21 -6.57
N HIS A 26 14.01 2.49 -5.93
CA HIS A 26 12.83 3.01 -6.63
C HIS A 26 12.94 4.51 -6.88
N ASP A 27 12.23 4.97 -7.93
CA ASP A 27 12.15 6.40 -8.21
C ASP A 27 11.44 7.15 -7.06
N PRO A 28 11.70 8.47 -6.89
CA PRO A 28 11.34 9.14 -5.65
C PRO A 28 9.83 9.28 -5.40
N SER A 29 8.96 8.96 -6.37
CA SER A 29 7.50 8.97 -6.17
C SER A 29 6.97 7.73 -5.44
N HIS A 30 7.77 6.65 -5.38
CA HIS A 30 7.51 5.39 -4.66
C HIS A 30 8.68 5.04 -3.72
N ASN A 31 9.18 6.03 -2.99
CA ASN A 31 10.25 5.81 -2.02
C ASN A 31 9.67 5.45 -0.64
N PRO A 32 10.50 4.97 0.32
CA PRO A 32 10.05 4.67 1.67
C PRO A 32 9.31 5.81 2.36
N ALA A 33 9.61 7.07 2.02
CA ALA A 33 8.94 8.22 2.61
C ALA A 33 7.44 8.28 2.28
N HIS A 34 7.01 7.82 1.10
CA HIS A 34 5.59 7.68 0.77
C HIS A 34 4.92 6.67 1.71
N VAL A 35 5.45 5.45 1.80
CA VAL A 35 4.91 4.39 2.67
C VAL A 35 4.84 4.84 4.12
N HIS A 36 5.88 5.52 4.63
CA HIS A 36 5.88 6.07 5.98
C HIS A 36 4.77 7.08 6.23
N ARG A 37 4.46 7.96 5.27
CA ARG A 37 3.36 8.91 5.39
C ARG A 37 2.00 8.22 5.36
N VAL A 38 1.81 7.24 4.47
CA VAL A 38 0.59 6.42 4.41
C VAL A 38 0.36 5.69 5.74
N VAL A 39 1.39 5.06 6.31
CA VAL A 39 1.29 4.44 7.64
C VAL A 39 0.91 5.46 8.72
N ALA A 40 1.50 6.65 8.72
CA ALA A 40 1.17 7.69 9.69
C ALA A 40 -0.28 8.17 9.55
N LEU A 41 -0.75 8.37 8.31
CA LEU A 41 -2.13 8.72 7.99
C LEU A 41 -3.10 7.62 8.42
N ALA A 42 -2.83 6.36 8.08
CA ALA A 42 -3.65 5.21 8.46
C ALA A 42 -3.80 5.09 9.98
N ASN A 43 -2.72 5.32 10.75
CA ASN A 43 -2.78 5.32 12.22
C ASN A 43 -3.64 6.49 12.76
N LYS A 44 -3.57 7.66 12.12
CA LYS A 44 -4.38 8.82 12.50
C LYS A 44 -5.87 8.56 12.22
N ILE A 45 -6.18 8.03 11.04
CA ILE A 45 -7.55 7.65 10.65
C ILE A 45 -8.08 6.57 11.60
N LEU A 46 -7.33 5.50 11.84
CA LEU A 46 -7.69 4.45 12.80
C LEU A 46 -8.03 4.99 14.19
N THR A 47 -7.26 5.97 14.68
CA THR A 47 -7.52 6.60 15.99
C THR A 47 -8.82 7.41 15.98
N ALA A 48 -9.08 8.15 14.90
CA ALA A 48 -10.33 8.90 14.73
C ALA A 48 -11.53 7.95 14.62
N GLU A 49 -11.43 6.91 13.79
CA GLU A 49 -12.45 5.88 13.59
C GLU A 49 -12.83 5.17 14.90
N ARG A 50 -11.85 4.76 15.70
CA ARG A 50 -12.09 4.18 17.04
C ARG A 50 -12.82 5.14 17.99
N THR A 51 -12.61 6.45 17.83
CA THR A 51 -13.27 7.48 18.64
C THR A 51 -14.71 7.73 18.17
N LEU A 52 -14.93 7.81 16.86
CA LEU A 52 -16.24 8.01 16.25
C LEU A 52 -17.15 6.78 16.38
N HIS A 53 -16.55 5.58 16.32
CA HIS A 53 -17.25 4.30 16.32
C HIS A 53 -16.74 3.36 17.42
N PRO A 54 -17.00 3.68 18.71
CA PRO A 54 -16.43 2.94 19.84
C PRO A 54 -16.88 1.49 19.95
N ASN A 55 -18.00 1.14 19.31
CA ASN A 55 -18.52 -0.23 19.27
C ASN A 55 -17.95 -1.06 18.11
N THR A 56 -17.30 -0.41 17.14
CA THR A 56 -16.68 -1.07 16.00
C THR A 56 -15.27 -1.52 16.38
N LYS A 57 -14.95 -2.79 16.09
CA LYS A 57 -13.62 -3.35 16.38
C LYS A 57 -12.75 -3.25 15.14
N TYR A 58 -11.66 -2.50 15.27
CA TYR A 58 -10.63 -2.39 14.24
C TYR A 58 -9.34 -3.07 14.71
N ASN A 59 -8.76 -3.87 13.84
CA ASN A 59 -7.48 -4.54 14.06
C ASN A 59 -6.32 -3.63 13.61
N GLY A 60 -5.72 -2.90 14.53
CA GLY A 60 -4.66 -1.96 14.20
C GLY A 60 -3.36 -2.63 13.75
N ALA A 61 -3.13 -3.91 14.09
CA ALA A 61 -2.01 -4.67 13.56
C ALA A 61 -2.17 -4.90 12.04
N VAL A 62 -3.38 -5.22 11.60
CA VAL A 62 -3.72 -5.36 10.18
C VAL A 62 -3.59 -4.03 9.46
N VAL A 63 -4.15 -2.93 10.00
CA VAL A 63 -4.02 -1.58 9.40
C VAL A 63 -2.55 -1.20 9.19
N LYS A 64 -1.73 -1.33 10.23
CA LYS A 64 -0.31 -0.94 10.19
C LYS A 64 0.49 -1.77 9.19
N LEU A 65 0.31 -3.09 9.17
CA LEU A 65 1.01 -3.98 8.24
C LEU A 65 0.54 -3.79 6.80
N ALA A 66 -0.78 -3.64 6.58
CA ALA A 66 -1.32 -3.40 5.26
C ALA A 66 -0.84 -2.06 4.69
N ALA A 67 -0.89 -0.97 5.45
CA ALA A 67 -0.36 0.32 5.03
C ALA A 67 1.15 0.27 4.74
N LEU A 68 1.92 -0.49 5.52
CA LEU A 68 3.36 -0.66 5.31
C LEU A 68 3.67 -1.44 4.02
N LEU A 69 2.85 -2.44 3.68
CA LEU A 69 3.11 -3.38 2.59
C LEU A 69 2.31 -3.08 1.30
N HIS A 70 1.46 -2.06 1.29
CA HIS A 70 0.49 -1.83 0.21
C HIS A 70 1.12 -1.64 -1.19
N ASP A 71 2.32 -1.07 -1.24
CA ASP A 71 3.03 -0.79 -2.51
C ASP A 71 4.03 -1.92 -2.89
N ILE A 72 4.04 -3.05 -2.15
CA ILE A 72 4.96 -4.19 -2.38
C ILE A 72 4.28 -5.26 -3.26
N GLY A 73 3.59 -4.85 -4.32
CA GLY A 73 2.82 -5.78 -5.19
C GLY A 73 3.53 -6.25 -6.46
N ASP A 74 4.73 -5.74 -6.76
CA ASP A 74 5.42 -6.02 -8.03
C ASP A 74 6.22 -7.33 -7.97
N ARG A 75 6.20 -8.10 -9.06
CA ARG A 75 6.99 -9.34 -9.26
C ARG A 75 8.49 -9.14 -8.98
N LYS A 76 8.96 -7.90 -9.07
CA LYS A 76 10.35 -7.52 -8.77
C LYS A 76 10.76 -7.81 -7.32
N TYR A 77 9.83 -7.81 -6.37
CA TYR A 77 10.12 -8.06 -4.95
C TYR A 77 10.28 -9.54 -4.61
N LEU A 78 9.82 -10.45 -5.49
CA LEU A 78 10.01 -11.90 -5.36
C LEU A 78 11.50 -12.28 -5.34
N HIS A 79 12.35 -11.51 -6.04
CA HIS A 79 13.79 -11.75 -6.05
C HIS A 79 14.44 -11.47 -4.69
N ASN A 80 13.96 -10.45 -3.95
CA ASN A 80 14.50 -10.13 -2.63
C ASN A 80 14.05 -11.17 -1.60
N LEU A 81 12.79 -11.59 -1.65
CA LEU A 81 12.26 -12.67 -0.81
C LEU A 81 13.00 -14.00 -1.07
N ALA A 82 13.13 -14.40 -2.33
CA ALA A 82 13.82 -15.62 -2.73
C ALA A 82 15.29 -15.65 -2.30
N ALA A 83 15.98 -14.51 -2.35
CA ALA A 83 17.36 -14.37 -1.90
C ALA A 83 17.51 -14.52 -0.38
N GLU A 84 16.51 -14.11 0.39
CA GLU A 84 16.49 -14.31 1.85
C GLU A 84 16.13 -15.75 2.25
N THR A 85 15.41 -16.48 1.40
CA THR A 85 14.80 -17.77 1.77
C THR A 85 15.45 -19.01 1.11
N ASP A 86 16.55 -18.83 0.35
CA ASP A 86 17.23 -19.89 -0.42
C ASP A 86 16.25 -20.74 -1.27
N SER A 87 15.15 -20.11 -1.67
CA SER A 87 14.05 -20.73 -2.40
C SER A 87 13.98 -20.13 -3.79
N ASP A 88 13.76 -20.95 -4.81
CA ASP A 88 13.70 -20.46 -6.18
C ASP A 88 12.54 -19.45 -6.36
N SER A 89 12.88 -18.22 -6.78
CA SER A 89 11.94 -17.11 -7.01
C SER A 89 10.79 -17.45 -7.97
N SER A 90 10.98 -18.50 -8.76
CA SER A 90 9.99 -19.07 -9.69
C SER A 90 8.80 -19.74 -9.01
N THR A 91 8.87 -20.04 -7.70
CA THR A 91 7.88 -20.84 -6.97
C THR A 91 6.87 -20.02 -6.14
N ILE A 92 7.14 -18.73 -5.91
CA ILE A 92 6.27 -17.87 -5.08
C ILE A 92 5.28 -17.13 -5.98
N ASP A 93 3.98 -17.36 -5.77
CA ASP A 93 2.91 -16.65 -6.47
C ASP A 93 2.92 -15.16 -6.09
N PRO A 94 3.12 -14.23 -7.06
CA PRO A 94 3.11 -12.79 -6.80
C PRO A 94 1.85 -12.31 -6.07
N THR A 95 0.71 -12.97 -6.29
CA THR A 95 -0.58 -12.60 -5.69
C THR A 95 -0.70 -12.99 -4.21
N THR A 96 0.24 -13.78 -3.69
CA THR A 96 0.26 -14.24 -2.29
C THR A 96 1.56 -13.89 -1.56
N MET A 97 2.40 -13.05 -2.17
CA MET A 97 3.75 -12.73 -1.69
C MET A 97 3.73 -12.07 -0.30
N VAL A 98 2.81 -11.14 -0.06
CA VAL A 98 2.68 -10.42 1.23
C VAL A 98 2.34 -11.41 2.34
N ARG A 99 1.42 -12.35 2.07
CA ARG A 99 1.09 -13.42 3.00
C ARG A 99 2.31 -14.25 3.37
N HIS A 100 3.08 -14.69 2.37
CA HIS A 100 4.28 -15.51 2.60
C HIS A 100 5.34 -14.77 3.42
N ALA A 101 5.65 -13.52 3.08
CA ALA A 101 6.60 -12.69 3.81
C ALA A 101 6.21 -12.53 5.29
N LEU A 102 4.92 -12.29 5.55
CA LEU A 102 4.40 -12.14 6.91
C LEU A 102 4.51 -13.44 7.71
N ILE A 103 4.13 -14.59 7.14
CA ILE A 103 4.21 -15.90 7.82
C ILE A 103 5.66 -16.24 8.18
N GLN A 104 6.58 -16.03 7.24
CA GLN A 104 8.01 -16.29 7.46
C GLN A 104 8.59 -15.44 8.59
N ASN A 105 8.04 -14.25 8.80
CA ASN A 105 8.44 -13.33 9.86
C ASN A 105 7.62 -13.48 11.16
N GLY A 106 6.83 -14.56 11.29
CA GLY A 106 6.14 -14.92 12.53
C GLY A 106 4.73 -14.36 12.67
N ALA A 107 4.11 -13.85 11.60
CA ALA A 107 2.69 -13.52 11.61
C ALA A 107 1.84 -14.80 11.65
N SER A 108 0.71 -14.73 12.35
CA SER A 108 -0.32 -15.77 12.25
C SER A 108 -0.99 -15.76 10.89
N GLU A 109 -1.46 -16.92 10.43
CA GLU A 109 -2.19 -17.10 9.17
C GLU A 109 -3.36 -16.11 9.00
N ASP A 110 -4.14 -15.84 10.05
CA ASP A 110 -5.27 -14.89 10.03
C ASP A 110 -4.82 -13.46 9.67
N ILE A 111 -3.75 -12.98 10.32
CA ILE A 111 -3.19 -11.64 10.05
C ILE A 111 -2.60 -11.59 8.64
N ALA A 112 -1.80 -12.60 8.28
CA ALA A 112 -1.13 -12.64 6.98
C ALA A 112 -2.13 -12.67 5.81
N SER A 113 -3.19 -13.48 5.93
CA SER A 113 -4.25 -13.56 4.93
C SER A 113 -5.06 -12.26 4.84
N LYS A 114 -5.43 -11.65 5.98
CA LYS A 114 -6.14 -10.36 5.97
C LYS A 114 -5.33 -9.25 5.33
N VAL A 115 -4.06 -9.12 5.71
CA VAL A 115 -3.17 -8.11 5.15
C VAL A 115 -2.99 -8.33 3.65
N GLN A 116 -2.80 -9.56 3.20
CA GLN A 116 -2.73 -9.87 1.77
C GLN A 116 -3.99 -9.43 1.02
N THR A 117 -5.18 -9.75 1.52
CA THR A 117 -6.44 -9.33 0.88
C THR A 117 -6.52 -7.81 0.79
N ILE A 118 -6.19 -7.08 1.85
CA ILE A 118 -6.23 -5.61 1.84
C ILE A 118 -5.23 -5.04 0.82
N VAL A 119 -3.98 -5.49 0.84
CA VAL A 119 -2.95 -5.02 -0.09
C VAL A 119 -3.35 -5.26 -1.55
N SER A 120 -3.97 -6.40 -1.86
CA SER A 120 -4.47 -6.68 -3.21
C SER A 120 -5.59 -5.75 -3.69
N HIS A 121 -6.25 -5.03 -2.78
CA HIS A 121 -7.43 -4.20 -3.08
C HIS A 121 -7.26 -2.71 -2.74
N VAL A 122 -6.11 -2.29 -2.22
CA VAL A 122 -5.85 -0.88 -1.87
C VAL A 122 -5.79 0.04 -3.09
N SER A 123 -5.18 -0.41 -4.19
CA SER A 123 -4.86 0.50 -5.29
C SER A 123 -6.10 1.07 -5.97
N TYR A 124 -6.05 2.36 -6.34
CA TYR A 124 -7.11 3.04 -7.08
C TYR A 124 -7.58 2.25 -8.32
N SER A 125 -6.62 1.70 -9.08
CA SER A 125 -6.94 0.90 -10.28
C SER A 125 -7.74 -0.36 -9.97
N THR A 126 -7.49 -1.02 -8.84
CA THR A 126 -8.28 -2.18 -8.40
C THR A 126 -9.69 -1.74 -8.00
N GLU A 127 -9.77 -0.62 -7.29
CA GLU A 127 -11.03 -0.10 -6.77
C GLU A 127 -12.01 0.30 -7.87
N ILE A 128 -11.57 1.10 -8.85
CA ILE A 128 -12.45 1.55 -9.94
C ILE A 128 -12.87 0.42 -10.87
N LYS A 129 -12.09 -0.67 -10.91
CA LYS A 129 -12.37 -1.82 -11.78
C LYS A 129 -13.60 -2.59 -11.31
N ASP A 130 -13.79 -2.74 -10.00
CA ASP A 130 -14.97 -3.37 -9.42
C ASP A 130 -15.34 -2.77 -8.05
N PRO A 131 -16.01 -1.60 -8.02
CA PRO A 131 -16.41 -0.94 -6.78
C PRO A 131 -17.41 -1.75 -5.94
N ALA A 132 -18.10 -2.73 -6.54
CA ALA A 132 -19.03 -3.60 -5.82
C ALA A 132 -18.29 -4.63 -4.98
N VAL A 133 -17.15 -5.16 -5.47
CA VAL A 133 -16.27 -6.03 -4.70
C VAL A 133 -15.69 -5.31 -3.50
N ILE A 134 -15.22 -4.07 -3.66
CA ILE A 134 -14.66 -3.28 -2.55
C ILE A 134 -15.71 -3.05 -1.46
N ARG A 135 -16.91 -2.60 -1.83
CA ARG A 135 -18.02 -2.45 -0.89
C ARG A 135 -18.37 -3.75 -0.17
N ARG A 136 -18.46 -4.87 -0.90
CA ARG A 136 -18.71 -6.18 -0.26
C ARG A 136 -17.62 -6.54 0.76
N LEU A 137 -16.35 -6.33 0.40
CA LEU A 137 -15.23 -6.61 1.30
C LEU A 137 -15.34 -5.82 2.62
N ILE A 138 -15.64 -4.53 2.52
CA ILE A 138 -15.74 -3.62 3.66
C ILE A 138 -17.01 -3.90 4.48
N ASP A 139 -18.17 -3.93 3.84
CA ASP A 139 -19.48 -3.94 4.51
C ASP A 139 -19.94 -5.33 4.97
N GLN A 140 -19.49 -6.39 4.29
CA GLN A 140 -20.01 -7.76 4.48
C GLN A 140 -18.93 -8.74 4.90
N ASP A 141 -17.76 -8.70 4.26
CA ASP A 141 -16.72 -9.72 4.47
C ASP A 141 -15.77 -9.37 5.65
N GLY A 142 -15.97 -8.21 6.29
CA GLY A 142 -15.29 -7.83 7.52
C GLY A 142 -13.89 -7.23 7.33
N PHE A 143 -13.62 -6.62 6.17
CA PHE A 143 -12.37 -5.93 5.86
C PHE A 143 -12.49 -4.40 6.02
N ILE A 144 -13.02 -3.94 7.15
CA ILE A 144 -13.18 -2.50 7.41
C ILE A 144 -11.83 -1.75 7.42
N GLU A 145 -10.74 -2.44 7.74
CA GLU A 145 -9.38 -1.91 7.67
C GLU A 145 -8.96 -1.54 6.23
N LEU A 146 -9.59 -2.12 5.20
CA LEU A 146 -9.33 -1.76 3.80
C LEU A 146 -9.65 -0.29 3.55
N ALA A 147 -10.80 0.19 4.05
CA ALA A 147 -11.22 1.59 3.90
C ALA A 147 -10.18 2.55 4.49
N ILE A 148 -9.70 2.25 5.70
CA ILE A 148 -8.69 3.07 6.40
C ILE A 148 -7.40 3.18 5.57
N VAL A 149 -6.94 2.08 4.98
CA VAL A 149 -5.69 2.08 4.20
C VAL A 149 -5.89 2.75 2.83
N GLN A 150 -7.04 2.57 2.19
CA GLN A 150 -7.40 3.27 0.95
C GLN A 150 -7.43 4.79 1.17
N ASP A 151 -8.11 5.25 2.24
CA ASP A 151 -8.16 6.67 2.58
C ASP A 151 -6.76 7.24 2.85
N ALA A 152 -5.92 6.51 3.57
CA ALA A 152 -4.56 6.94 3.86
C ALA A 152 -3.70 7.08 2.59
N ASP A 153 -3.80 6.14 1.65
CA ASP A 153 -3.06 6.19 0.38
C ASP A 153 -3.56 7.33 -0.53
N ARG A 154 -4.89 7.47 -0.64
CA ARG A 154 -5.54 8.56 -1.38
C ARG A 154 -5.14 9.93 -0.85
N LEU A 155 -5.15 10.12 0.47
CA LEU A 155 -4.78 11.38 1.10
C LEU A 155 -3.31 11.76 0.85
N ASP A 156 -2.39 10.79 0.71
CA ASP A 156 -0.99 11.04 0.33
C ASP A 156 -0.80 11.33 -1.17
N ALA A 157 -1.81 11.02 -1.99
CA ALA A 157 -1.82 11.25 -3.43
C ALA A 157 -2.39 12.63 -3.82
N ILE A 158 -3.04 13.35 -2.91
CA ILE A 158 -3.63 14.69 -3.15
C ILE A 158 -2.87 15.81 -2.42
N GLY A 159 -3.32 17.06 -2.62
CA GLY A 159 -2.71 18.23 -2.01
C GLY A 159 -1.28 18.51 -2.48
N ALA A 160 -0.51 19.29 -1.70
CA ALA A 160 0.84 19.71 -2.08
C ALA A 160 1.81 18.52 -2.29
N ILE A 161 1.65 17.45 -1.50
CA ILE A 161 2.45 16.22 -1.64
C ILE A 161 2.09 15.51 -2.95
N GLY A 162 0.80 15.33 -3.22
CA GLY A 162 0.29 14.78 -4.47
C GLY A 162 0.86 15.48 -5.71
N ILE A 163 0.79 16.82 -5.72
CA ILE A 163 1.34 17.64 -6.79
C ILE A 163 2.84 17.37 -6.99
N GLY A 164 3.62 17.38 -5.91
CA GLY A 164 5.06 17.11 -5.98
C GLY A 164 5.40 15.70 -6.46
N ARG A 165 4.62 14.71 -6.05
CA ARG A 165 4.77 13.31 -6.49
C ARG A 165 4.45 13.14 -7.97
N THR A 166 3.41 13.78 -8.49
CA THR A 166 3.04 13.74 -9.92
C THR A 166 4.19 14.23 -10.80
N PHE A 167 4.76 15.40 -10.48
CA PHE A 167 5.88 15.93 -11.26
C PHE A 167 7.14 15.07 -11.16
N THR A 168 7.39 14.47 -10.00
CA THR A 168 8.52 13.57 -9.78
C THR A 168 8.37 12.27 -10.58
N PHE A 169 7.18 11.65 -10.54
CA PHE A 169 6.87 10.43 -11.30
C PHE A 169 6.99 10.68 -12.80
N LEU A 170 6.37 11.74 -13.30
CA LEU A 170 6.43 12.09 -14.72
C LEU A 170 7.84 12.48 -15.15
N GLY A 171 8.61 13.18 -14.31
CA GLY A 171 10.03 13.45 -14.57
C GLY A 171 10.85 12.16 -14.68
N ALA A 172 10.60 11.17 -13.80
CA ALA A 172 11.32 9.89 -13.79
C ALA A 172 10.90 8.95 -14.93
N LYS A 173 9.62 8.95 -15.33
CA LYS A 173 9.08 8.08 -16.38
C LYS A 173 8.98 8.75 -17.75
N GLY A 174 9.17 10.05 -17.83
CA GLY A 174 8.59 10.84 -18.91
C GLY A 174 9.21 10.71 -20.29
N GLN A 175 10.32 9.95 -20.45
CA GLN A 175 10.67 9.41 -21.75
C GLN A 175 9.54 8.59 -22.39
N LYS A 176 8.72 7.92 -21.57
CA LYS A 176 7.53 7.15 -22.02
C LYS A 176 6.33 8.02 -22.35
N PHE A 177 6.33 9.27 -21.92
CA PHE A 177 5.23 10.22 -22.06
C PHE A 177 5.58 11.38 -23.01
N LEU A 178 6.70 11.27 -23.75
CA LEU A 178 7.06 12.28 -24.76
C LEU A 178 6.09 12.25 -25.92
N VAL A 179 5.51 13.40 -26.25
CA VAL A 179 4.72 13.60 -27.46
C VAL A 179 5.66 14.13 -28.54
N ASN A 180 5.86 13.38 -29.62
CA ASN A 180 6.81 13.72 -30.70
C ASN A 180 8.25 13.99 -30.20
N GLY A 181 8.69 13.27 -29.16
CA GLY A 181 10.03 13.43 -28.59
C GLY A 181 10.21 14.69 -27.72
N GLN A 182 9.12 15.41 -27.42
CA GLN A 182 9.14 16.59 -26.56
C GLN A 182 8.36 16.34 -25.27
N TRP A 183 8.82 17.01 -24.21
CA TRP A 183 8.12 17.04 -22.94
C TRP A 183 6.88 17.92 -23.07
N ASP A 184 5.74 17.38 -22.67
CA ASP A 184 4.47 18.10 -22.63
C ASP A 184 3.89 18.08 -21.22
N MET A 185 3.50 19.25 -20.73
CA MET A 185 2.86 19.43 -19.44
C MET A 185 1.42 18.87 -19.43
N ASN A 186 0.81 18.70 -20.61
CA ASN A 186 -0.53 18.11 -20.73
C ASN A 186 -0.62 16.72 -20.07
N ASN A 187 0.44 15.91 -20.11
CA ASN A 187 0.47 14.62 -19.40
C ASN A 187 0.28 14.76 -17.88
N SER A 188 0.79 15.85 -17.29
CA SER A 188 0.58 16.13 -15.87
C SER A 188 -0.87 16.50 -15.61
N ILE A 189 -1.42 17.38 -16.45
CA ILE A 189 -2.82 17.83 -16.36
C ILE A 189 -3.78 16.65 -16.51
N GLU A 190 -3.55 15.78 -17.49
CA GLU A 190 -4.30 14.53 -17.68
C GLU A 190 -4.17 13.62 -16.45
N HIS A 191 -2.96 13.45 -15.88
CA HIS A 191 -2.79 12.65 -14.67
C HIS A 191 -3.56 13.20 -13.45
N PHE A 192 -3.69 14.53 -13.34
CA PHE A 192 -4.56 15.14 -12.34
C PHE A 192 -6.04 14.78 -12.59
N GLY A 193 -6.54 14.98 -13.81
CA GLY A 193 -7.95 14.73 -14.14
C GLY A 193 -8.36 13.25 -14.14
N ASP A 194 -7.50 12.35 -14.62
CA ASP A 194 -7.81 10.91 -14.75
C ASP A 194 -7.77 10.17 -13.41
N LYS A 195 -7.12 10.75 -12.41
CA LYS A 195 -6.91 10.10 -11.12
C LYS A 195 -7.06 11.05 -9.94
N LEU A 196 -6.19 12.04 -9.79
CA LEU A 196 -6.04 12.75 -8.52
C LEU A 196 -7.28 13.58 -8.14
N GLU A 197 -7.96 14.15 -9.11
CA GLU A 197 -9.22 14.90 -8.91
C GLU A 197 -10.41 13.99 -8.58
N LEU A 198 -10.28 12.68 -8.84
CA LEU A 198 -11.33 11.68 -8.59
C LEU A 198 -11.18 10.97 -7.24
N LEU A 199 -10.17 11.32 -6.44
CA LEU A 199 -9.90 10.64 -5.16
C LEU A 199 -10.70 11.21 -3.98
N GLU A 200 -11.29 12.40 -4.12
CA GLU A 200 -12.11 13.05 -3.08
C GLU A 200 -13.53 12.46 -2.99
N ASP A 201 -14.05 11.95 -4.13
CA ASP A 201 -15.38 11.34 -4.25
C ASP A 201 -15.38 9.84 -3.90
#